data_AF-X1T0Q3-F1
#
_entry.id   AF-X1T0Q3-F1
#
_cell.length_a   1.000
_cell.length_b   1.000
_cell.length_c   1.000
_cell.angle_alpha   90.00
_cell.angle_beta   90.00
_cell.angle_gamma   90.00
#
_symmetry.space_group_name_H-M   'P 1'
#
loop_
_entity.id
_entity.type
_entity.pdbx_description
1 polymer ?
#
loop_
_entity_poly.entity_id
_entity_poly.type
_entity_poly.pdbx_seq_one_letter_code
_entity_poly.pdbx_strand_id
1 'polypeptide(L)'
;MTTSSVSKEFLVISEKNQSQIFTKIFGRSERMIEEGAQYTIDSDQKFKDFIVYRLKSPLTIIGIAVVIFTTIVAVFPQILTSLTLEQAMNINPGSWDPPSATHPLGQTKFGRDVLALLAYGVSTSMRVCILPVLIGIAIGIE
;
A
#
# COMPACT_ATOMS: atom_id res chain seq x y z
N MET A 1 -62.16 10.85 -48.46
CA MET A 1 -60.77 10.92 -48.98
C MET A 1 -59.78 11.64 -48.04
N THR A 2 -60.18 12.05 -46.82
CA THR A 2 -59.37 12.92 -45.94
C THR A 2 -58.68 12.22 -44.77
N THR A 3 -59.01 10.97 -44.45
CA THR A 3 -58.48 10.26 -43.26
C THR A 3 -57.10 9.62 -43.48
N SER A 4 -56.72 9.31 -44.72
CA SER A 4 -55.42 8.67 -45.04
C SER A 4 -54.23 9.64 -44.99
N SER A 5 -54.44 10.92 -45.33
CA SER A 5 -53.35 11.91 -45.40
C SER A 5 -52.88 12.36 -44.01
N VAL A 6 -53.82 12.55 -43.08
CA VAL A 6 -53.54 12.98 -41.70
C VAL A 6 -52.76 11.91 -40.93
N SER A 7 -53.06 10.64 -41.16
CA SER A 7 -52.36 9.52 -40.50
C SER A 7 -50.91 9.37 -40.98
N LYS A 8 -50.62 9.66 -42.26
CA LYS A 8 -49.25 9.65 -42.80
C LYS A 8 -48.41 10.81 -42.26
N GLU A 9 -48.96 12.02 -42.17
CA GLU A 9 -48.23 13.16 -41.59
C GLU A 9 -47.92 12.93 -40.10
N PHE A 10 -48.85 12.35 -39.34
CA PHE A 10 -48.62 12.03 -37.93
C PHE A 10 -47.51 10.98 -37.73
N LEU A 11 -47.46 9.95 -38.60
CA LEU A 11 -46.38 8.96 -38.57
C LEU A 11 -45.01 9.59 -38.89
N VAL A 12 -44.94 10.46 -39.91
CA VAL A 12 -43.70 11.16 -40.27
C VAL A 12 -43.22 12.10 -39.15
N ILE A 13 -44.13 12.81 -38.48
CA ILE A 13 -43.79 13.68 -37.33
C ILE A 13 -43.28 12.85 -36.15
N SER A 14 -43.89 11.70 -35.88
CA SER A 14 -43.45 10.78 -34.82
C SER A 14 -42.06 10.22 -35.08
N GLU A 15 -41.79 9.77 -36.32
CA GLU A 15 -40.49 9.22 -36.72
C GLU A 15 -39.36 10.27 -36.65
N LYS A 16 -39.67 11.52 -37.04
CA LYS A 16 -38.75 12.65 -36.95
C LYS A 16 -38.48 13.06 -35.50
N ASN A 17 -39.46 12.96 -34.61
CA ASN A 17 -39.27 13.24 -33.19
C ASN A 17 -38.50 12.12 -32.48
N GLN A 18 -38.77 10.86 -32.82
CA GLN A 18 -38.01 9.71 -32.28
C GLN A 18 -36.55 9.80 -32.69
N SER A 19 -36.24 10.02 -33.97
CA SER A 19 -34.86 10.19 -34.43
C SER A 19 -34.13 11.33 -33.71
N GLN A 20 -34.75 12.50 -33.54
CA GLN A 20 -34.20 13.61 -32.78
C GLN A 20 -33.89 13.25 -31.30
N ILE A 21 -34.80 12.51 -30.66
CA ILE A 21 -34.61 12.05 -29.27
C ILE A 21 -33.48 11.03 -29.18
N PHE A 22 -33.43 10.07 -30.10
CA PHE A 22 -32.36 9.07 -30.17
C PHE A 22 -30.99 9.71 -30.39
N THR A 23 -30.85 10.64 -31.33
CA THR A 23 -29.57 11.34 -31.57
C THR A 23 -29.15 12.17 -30.35
N LYS A 24 -30.11 12.80 -29.66
CA LYS A 24 -29.83 13.60 -28.46
C LYS A 24 -29.40 12.75 -27.26
N ILE A 25 -29.99 11.56 -27.08
CA ILE A 25 -29.64 10.62 -26.01
C ILE A 25 -28.29 9.96 -26.32
N PHE A 26 -28.08 9.50 -27.55
CA PHE A 26 -26.86 8.79 -27.92
C PHE A 26 -25.64 9.72 -27.95
N GLY A 27 -25.78 10.95 -28.48
CA GLY A 27 -24.73 11.97 -28.41
C GLY A 27 -24.48 12.51 -27.00
N ARG A 28 -25.34 12.21 -26.02
CA ARG A 28 -25.09 12.46 -24.60
C ARG A 28 -24.25 11.33 -24.00
N SER A 29 -24.52 10.07 -24.33
CA SER A 29 -23.70 8.95 -23.85
C SER A 29 -22.29 8.96 -24.43
N GLU A 30 -22.10 9.32 -25.69
CA GLU A 30 -20.77 9.42 -26.30
C GLU A 30 -19.90 10.46 -25.59
N ARG A 31 -20.44 11.64 -25.26
CA ARG A 31 -19.73 12.67 -24.48
C ARG A 31 -19.39 12.22 -23.06
N MET A 32 -20.25 11.43 -22.41
CA MET A 32 -19.96 10.89 -21.07
C MET A 32 -18.88 9.81 -21.12
N ILE A 33 -18.78 9.06 -22.22
CA ILE A 33 -17.70 8.09 -22.45
C ILE A 33 -16.41 8.83 -22.79
N GLU A 34 -16.43 9.90 -23.57
CA GLU A 34 -15.24 10.73 -23.86
C GLU A 34 -14.72 11.46 -22.61
N GLU A 35 -15.60 12.06 -21.81
CA GLU A 35 -15.26 12.68 -20.52
C GLU A 35 -14.76 11.64 -19.50
N GLY A 36 -15.40 10.46 -19.45
CA GLY A 36 -14.96 9.33 -18.63
C GLY A 36 -13.65 8.69 -19.10
N ALA A 37 -13.38 8.71 -20.41
CA ALA A 37 -12.14 8.24 -21.01
C ALA A 37 -11.00 9.24 -20.80
N GLN A 38 -11.26 10.55 -20.82
CA GLN A 38 -10.28 11.57 -20.41
C GLN A 38 -10.00 11.55 -18.90
N TYR A 39 -10.89 10.95 -18.10
CA TYR A 39 -10.61 10.62 -16.69
C TYR A 39 -9.73 9.37 -16.54
N THR A 40 -9.40 8.66 -17.62
CA THR A 40 -8.51 7.50 -17.57
C THR A 40 -7.07 7.94 -17.29
N ILE A 41 -6.79 8.00 -15.99
CA ILE A 41 -5.54 7.50 -15.39
C ILE A 41 -4.27 8.18 -15.93
N ASP A 42 -4.16 9.49 -15.69
CA ASP A 42 -2.87 10.04 -15.25
C ASP A 42 -2.62 9.56 -13.80
N SER A 43 -2.44 8.24 -13.65
CA SER A 43 -2.27 7.57 -12.36
C SER A 43 -1.06 8.13 -11.64
N ASP A 44 0.00 8.41 -12.40
CA ASP A 44 1.25 8.89 -11.85
C ASP A 44 1.07 10.25 -11.16
N GLN A 45 0.27 11.14 -11.74
CA GLN A 45 0.05 12.47 -11.17
C GLN A 45 -0.89 12.43 -9.97
N LYS A 46 -2.03 11.72 -10.05
CA LYS A 46 -2.94 11.57 -8.91
C LYS A 46 -2.30 10.82 -7.75
N PHE A 47 -1.46 9.82 -8.01
CA PHE A 47 -0.76 9.06 -6.98
C PHE A 47 0.29 9.92 -6.29
N LYS A 48 1.05 10.75 -7.02
CA LYS A 48 1.99 11.73 -6.44
C LYS A 48 1.28 12.73 -5.55
N ASP A 49 0.19 13.33 -6.02
CA ASP A 49 -0.57 14.32 -5.25
C ASP A 49 -1.18 13.71 -3.98
N PHE A 50 -1.71 12.48 -4.10
CA PHE A 50 -2.24 11.73 -2.96
C PHE A 50 -1.15 11.38 -1.93
N ILE A 51 0.00 10.88 -2.39
CA ILE A 51 1.14 10.53 -1.54
C ILE A 51 1.69 11.78 -0.85
N VAL A 52 1.96 12.87 -1.58
CA VAL A 52 2.48 14.12 -1.01
C VAL A 52 1.51 14.73 0.02
N TYR A 53 0.20 14.67 -0.25
CA TYR A 53 -0.81 15.12 0.70
C TYR A 53 -0.84 14.25 1.97
N ARG A 54 -0.73 12.92 1.83
CA ARG A 54 -0.72 11.98 2.97
C ARG A 54 0.57 12.10 3.80
N LEU A 55 1.71 12.31 3.15
CA LEU A 55 3.03 12.46 3.77
C LEU A 55 3.17 13.71 4.65
N LYS A 56 2.28 14.70 4.51
CA LYS A 56 2.26 15.91 5.36
C LYS A 56 1.59 15.68 6.73
N SER A 57 0.92 14.55 6.95
CA SER A 57 0.30 14.24 8.24
C SER A 57 1.36 13.83 9.27
N PRO A 58 1.36 14.39 10.49
CA PRO A 58 2.31 14.00 11.54
C PRO A 58 2.24 12.51 11.89
N LEU A 59 1.04 11.91 11.79
CA LEU A 59 0.85 10.48 12.04
C LEU A 59 1.55 9.62 10.98
N THR A 60 1.52 10.05 9.72
CA THR A 60 2.21 9.37 8.61
C THR A 60 3.73 9.50 8.74
N ILE A 61 4.22 10.66 9.16
CA ILE A 61 5.66 10.88 9.42
C ILE A 61 6.17 9.94 10.51
N ILE A 62 5.42 9.79 11.61
CA ILE A 62 5.79 8.85 12.69
C ILE A 62 5.83 7.41 12.17
N GLY A 63 4.80 6.99 11.42
CA GLY A 63 4.77 5.64 10.85
C GLY A 63 5.96 5.37 9.93
N ILE A 64 6.28 6.32 9.05
CA ILE A 64 7.44 6.21 8.15
C ILE A 64 8.75 6.19 8.93
N ALA A 65 8.90 7.05 9.94
CA ALA A 65 10.08 7.09 10.79
C ALA A 65 10.30 5.74 11.49
N VAL A 66 9.24 5.12 12.03
CA VAL A 66 9.32 3.79 12.64
C VAL A 66 9.74 2.73 11.62
N VAL A 67 9.13 2.72 10.43
CA VAL A 67 9.47 1.74 9.38
C VAL A 67 10.94 1.87 8.94
N ILE A 68 11.42 3.10 8.74
CA ILE A 68 12.81 3.37 8.38
C ILE A 68 13.74 2.93 9.52
N PHE A 69 13.43 3.31 10.75
CA PHE A 69 14.21 2.91 11.92
C PHE A 69 14.30 1.39 12.06
N THR A 70 13.17 0.68 11.98
CA THR A 70 13.17 -0.79 12.05
C THR A 70 13.91 -1.44 10.89
N THR A 71 13.84 -0.85 9.69
CA THR A 71 14.57 -1.35 8.52
C THR A 71 16.08 -1.22 8.71
N ILE A 72 16.56 -0.09 9.23
CA ILE A 72 17.99 0.11 9.52
C ILE A 72 18.48 -0.91 10.55
N VAL A 73 17.72 -1.11 11.63
CA VAL A 73 18.04 -2.11 12.67
C VAL A 73 18.04 -3.54 12.09
N ALA A 74 17.12 -3.86 11.18
CA ALA A 74 17.02 -5.17 10.55
C ALA A 74 18.18 -5.48 9.58
N VAL A 75 18.66 -4.47 8.85
CA VAL A 75 19.76 -4.64 7.88
C VAL A 75 21.11 -4.69 8.58
N PHE A 76 21.29 -3.88 9.63
CA PHE A 76 22.55 -3.75 10.34
C PHE A 76 22.44 -4.12 11.83
N PRO A 77 22.06 -5.36 12.18
CA PRO A 77 22.05 -5.78 13.58
C PRO A 77 23.46 -5.71 14.19
N GLN A 78 24.49 -5.92 13.38
CA GLN A 78 25.91 -5.87 13.76
C GLN A 78 26.39 -4.46 14.17
N ILE A 79 25.70 -3.39 13.75
CA ILE A 79 26.02 -2.03 14.20
C ILE A 79 25.55 -1.81 15.64
N LEU A 80 24.43 -2.44 16.03
CA LEU A 80 23.89 -2.32 17.39
C LEU A 80 24.60 -3.26 18.35
N THR A 81 24.97 -4.47 17.91
CA THR A 81 25.64 -5.45 18.77
C THR A 81 26.84 -6.11 18.10
N SER A 82 27.97 -6.13 18.81
CA SER A 82 29.16 -6.88 18.40
C SER A 82 29.04 -8.40 18.65
N LEU A 83 27.94 -8.86 19.26
CA LEU A 83 27.70 -10.26 19.54
C LEU A 83 27.10 -10.97 18.31
N THR A 84 27.57 -12.17 18.02
CA THR A 84 26.95 -13.03 17.00
C THR A 84 25.60 -13.55 17.50
N LEU A 85 24.72 -13.97 16.58
CA LEU A 85 23.41 -14.55 16.93
C LEU A 85 23.53 -15.74 17.90
N GLU A 86 24.53 -16.61 17.69
CA GLU A 86 24.80 -17.72 18.61
C GLU A 86 25.20 -17.23 20.01
N GLN A 87 26.03 -16.19 20.10
CA GLN A 87 26.44 -15.62 21.38
C GLN A 87 25.29 -14.91 22.09
N ALA A 88 24.39 -14.27 21.34
CA ALA A 88 23.19 -13.65 21.89
C ALA A 88 22.17 -14.68 22.44
N MET A 89 22.16 -15.90 21.88
CA MET A 89 21.28 -16.98 22.32
C MET A 89 21.90 -17.89 23.39
N ASN A 90 23.22 -17.83 23.56
CA ASN A 90 23.94 -18.59 24.57
C ASN A 90 23.51 -18.19 25.99
N ILE A 91 23.59 -19.17 26.89
CA ILE A 91 23.26 -18.98 28.30
C ILE A 91 24.53 -18.51 28.99
N ASN A 92 24.61 -17.23 29.29
CA ASN A 92 25.75 -16.67 30.03
C ASN A 92 25.43 -16.62 31.53
N PRO A 93 26.44 -16.71 32.40
CA PRO A 93 26.25 -16.46 33.83
C PRO A 93 25.98 -14.96 34.07
N GLY A 94 24.82 -14.61 34.63
CA GLY A 94 24.40 -13.21 34.83
C GLY A 94 22.90 -12.99 34.68
N SER A 95 22.08 -13.77 35.40
CA SER A 95 20.62 -13.62 35.33
C SER A 95 20.22 -12.27 35.94
N TRP A 96 19.56 -11.41 35.15
CA TRP A 96 19.13 -10.07 35.57
C TRP A 96 20.25 -9.08 35.89
N ASP A 97 21.42 -9.24 35.27
CA ASP A 97 22.47 -8.24 35.45
C ASP A 97 22.04 -6.85 34.92
N PRO A 98 22.35 -5.78 35.68
CA PRO A 98 22.01 -4.41 35.31
C PRO A 98 22.76 -3.97 34.03
N PRO A 99 22.30 -2.88 33.37
CA PRO A 99 22.94 -2.38 32.15
C PRO A 99 24.42 -2.07 32.41
N SER A 100 25.27 -2.63 31.55
CA SER A 100 26.73 -2.50 31.60
C SER A 100 27.26 -2.11 30.22
N ALA A 101 28.49 -1.62 30.12
CA ALA A 101 29.10 -1.27 28.84
C ALA A 101 29.13 -2.44 27.84
N THR A 102 29.18 -3.67 28.35
CA THR A 102 29.09 -4.90 27.56
C THR A 102 27.64 -5.28 27.21
N HIS A 103 26.67 -4.86 28.02
CA HIS A 103 25.24 -5.18 27.87
C HIS A 103 24.40 -3.91 28.06
N PRO A 104 24.25 -3.07 27.02
CA PRO A 104 23.67 -1.73 27.15
C PRO A 104 22.22 -1.71 27.68
N LEU A 105 21.45 -2.77 27.40
CA LEU A 105 20.08 -2.95 27.87
C LEU A 105 19.95 -3.99 29.00
N GLY A 106 21.08 -4.47 29.53
CA GLY A 106 21.13 -5.51 30.55
C GLY A 106 20.91 -6.92 30.00
N GLN A 107 20.85 -7.87 30.93
CA GLN A 107 20.69 -9.29 30.62
C GLN A 107 19.31 -9.81 31.00
N THR A 108 18.81 -10.77 30.23
CA THR A 108 17.54 -11.47 30.51
C THR A 108 17.68 -12.47 31.66
N LYS A 109 16.57 -13.11 32.05
CA LYS A 109 16.54 -14.21 33.02
C LYS A 109 17.53 -15.35 32.70
N PHE A 110 17.90 -15.53 31.44
CA PHE A 110 18.83 -16.58 31.01
C PHE A 110 20.25 -16.06 30.77
N GLY A 111 20.57 -14.83 31.20
CA GLY A 111 21.88 -14.20 30.96
C GLY A 111 22.09 -13.78 29.50
N ARG A 112 21.03 -13.73 28.68
CA ARG A 112 21.12 -13.30 27.28
C ARG A 112 21.07 -11.78 27.17
N ASP A 113 21.83 -11.21 26.24
CA ASP A 113 21.82 -9.79 25.95
C ASP A 113 20.48 -9.35 25.31
N VAL A 114 19.77 -8.43 25.96
CA VAL A 114 18.47 -7.93 25.50
C VAL A 114 18.59 -7.14 24.19
N LEU A 115 19.63 -6.33 24.04
CA LEU A 115 19.84 -5.49 22.84
C LEU A 115 20.08 -6.39 21.63
N ALA A 116 20.92 -7.42 21.79
CA ALA A 116 21.20 -8.36 20.72
C ALA A 116 19.92 -9.13 20.32
N LEU A 117 19.13 -9.57 21.31
CA LEU A 117 17.90 -10.29 21.05
C LEU A 117 16.87 -9.44 20.30
N LEU A 118 16.77 -8.15 20.61
CA LEU A 118 15.90 -7.22 19.89
C LEU A 118 16.39 -7.00 18.45
N ALA A 119 17.67 -6.72 18.24
CA ALA A 119 18.22 -6.46 16.91
C ALA A 119 18.08 -7.67 15.96
N TYR A 120 18.43 -8.85 16.44
CA TYR A 120 18.27 -10.10 15.68
C TYR A 120 16.79 -10.50 15.54
N GLY A 121 15.94 -10.20 16.53
CA GLY A 121 14.50 -10.42 16.46
C GLY A 121 13.84 -9.60 15.35
N VAL A 122 14.17 -8.30 15.25
CA VAL A 122 13.69 -7.40 14.18
C VAL A 122 14.12 -7.93 12.80
N SER A 123 15.39 -8.36 12.67
CA SER A 123 15.93 -8.93 11.43
C SER A 123 15.20 -10.21 11.00
N THR A 124 14.90 -11.09 11.96
CA THR A 124 14.20 -12.36 11.70
C THR A 124 12.75 -12.12 11.27
N SER A 125 12.04 -11.23 11.95
CA SER A 125 10.66 -10.86 11.58
C SER A 125 10.59 -10.32 10.15
N MET A 126 11.54 -9.47 9.75
CA MET A 126 11.55 -8.90 8.42
C MET A 126 11.71 -9.98 7.32
N ARG A 127 12.53 -11.00 7.55
CA ARG A 127 12.65 -12.16 6.64
C ARG A 127 11.35 -12.96 6.54
N VAL A 128 10.69 -13.18 7.67
CA VAL A 128 9.39 -13.88 7.74
C VAL A 128 8.27 -13.08 7.06
N CYS A 129 8.34 -11.76 7.02
CA CYS A 129 7.40 -10.95 6.26
C CYS A 129 7.68 -10.95 4.76
N ILE A 130 8.95 -10.87 4.35
CA ILE A 130 9.32 -10.73 2.92
C ILE A 130 9.08 -12.03 2.16
N LEU A 131 9.47 -13.18 2.69
CA LEU A 131 9.39 -14.46 1.98
C LEU A 131 7.95 -14.82 1.53
N PRO A 132 6.93 -14.79 2.39
CA PRO A 132 5.55 -15.10 1.99
C PRO A 132 4.97 -14.08 1.02
N VAL A 133 5.33 -12.80 1.15
CA VAL A 133 4.87 -11.75 0.22
C VAL A 133 5.42 -12.00 -1.18
N LEU A 134 6.71 -12.31 -1.29
CA LEU A 134 7.32 -12.63 -2.59
C LEU A 134 6.70 -13.89 -3.22
N ILE A 135 6.48 -14.93 -2.41
CA ILE A 135 5.81 -16.15 -2.87
C ILE A 135 4.37 -15.86 -3.31
N GLY A 136 3.62 -15.08 -2.53
CA GLY A 136 2.26 -14.68 -2.85
C GLY A 136 2.16 -13.87 -4.14
N ILE A 137 3.11 -12.96 -4.39
CA ILE A 137 3.20 -12.23 -5.66
C ILE A 137 3.52 -13.18 -6.81
N ALA A 138 4.48 -14.09 -6.63
CA ALA A 138 4.89 -15.01 -7.70
C ALA A 138 3.76 -15.98 -8.10
N ILE A 139 2.99 -16.49 -7.14
CA ILE A 139 1.87 -17.41 -7.39
C ILE A 139 0.62 -16.64 -7.84
N GLY A 140 0.36 -15.46 -7.27
CA GLY A 140 -0.86 -14.69 -7.51
C GLY A 140 -0.91 -13.92 -8.83
N ILE A 141 0.11 -14.04 -9.69
CA ILE A 141 0.15 -13.41 -11.02
C ILE A 141 -0.62 -14.23 -12.09
N GLU A 142 -1.23 -15.36 -11.73
CA GLU A 142 -2.17 -16.12 -12.59
C GLU A 142 -3.64 -15.79 -12.31
#